data_AF-A0A1Q7AMW4-F1
#
_entry.id   AF-A0A1Q7AMW4-F1
#
_cell.length_a   1.000
_cell.length_b   1.000
_cell.length_c   1.000
_cell.angle_alpha   90.00
_cell.angle_beta   90.00
_cell.angle_gamma   90.00
#
_symmetry.space_group_name_H-M   'P 1'
#
loop_
_entity.id
_entity.type
_entity.pdbx_description
1 polymer ?
#
loop_
_entity_poly.entity_id
_entity_poly.type
_entity_poly.pdbx_seq_one_letter_code
_entity_poly.pdbx_strand_id
1 'polypeptide(L)'
;MASAVHWARDVNLMRGGKLLAALAAACLAAACTSTQTSVTSPSSDKCQIGVSNAPSSFGASGGSGTVTIAAARDCTWSIDTNASWIAINGNAQGQGGASIAYTVAPNPVPSARSGAIAVGSESVQLSQAAAPCRFALSRSNDAIGSGGGKLSVELSTLSGCNWTATSANNWIVVSSGQSGNSSGTVGLTVAVNNGGSRVGQVNVAGQNYTVAQDGAPAPPPPTPAPTPTPAPAPTPNPTPTPTPGPTPTPAPGPTPTPAPAPAPAPSPQPSGPRADFSGSANGVSGRCPNLTFTVSGRTVVTDKSTKFKHLSCDDVAKGGQPVSGSGPTDSSGVIHADVVEKVKGDD
;
A
#
# COMPACT_ATOMS: atom_id res chain seq x y z
N MET A 1 -69.11 -65.48 68.32
CA MET A 1 -68.94 -66.75 69.05
C MET A 1 -69.24 -67.85 68.04
N ALA A 2 -68.39 -68.80 67.67
CA ALA A 2 -67.14 -69.25 68.25
C ALA A 2 -66.27 -69.92 67.16
N SER A 3 -64.95 -69.91 67.44
CA SER A 3 -63.93 -70.93 67.14
C SER A 3 -63.74 -71.45 65.71
N ALA A 4 -62.59 -71.21 65.06
CA ALA A 4 -61.25 -71.81 65.30
C ALA A 4 -61.26 -73.34 65.05
N VAL A 5 -60.38 -73.94 64.24
CA VAL A 5 -59.00 -74.36 64.57
C VAL A 5 -58.50 -75.09 63.30
N HIS A 6 -57.40 -74.67 62.65
CA HIS A 6 -55.98 -75.00 62.88
C HIS A 6 -55.49 -76.37 62.31
N TRP A 7 -54.72 -76.26 61.23
CA TRP A 7 -53.44 -76.93 60.89
C TRP A 7 -53.29 -78.45 60.67
N ALA A 8 -52.84 -78.75 59.44
CA ALA A 8 -51.66 -79.54 59.05
C ALA A 8 -51.59 -81.05 59.36
N ARG A 9 -51.27 -81.85 58.33
CA ARG A 9 -49.91 -82.40 58.13
C ARG A 9 -49.83 -83.32 56.91
N ASP A 10 -48.72 -83.18 56.19
CA ASP A 10 -48.16 -84.12 55.22
C ASP A 10 -48.02 -85.54 55.78
N VAL A 11 -48.21 -86.55 54.92
CA VAL A 11 -47.32 -87.73 54.84
C VAL A 11 -47.31 -88.29 53.42
N ASN A 12 -46.07 -88.53 52.98
CA ASN A 12 -45.55 -89.09 51.74
C ASN A 12 -45.60 -90.64 51.76
N LEU A 13 -45.87 -91.34 50.64
CA LEU A 13 -45.09 -92.52 50.19
C LEU A 13 -45.65 -93.19 48.90
N MET A 14 -44.89 -93.03 47.83
CA MET A 14 -44.26 -94.05 46.96
C MET A 14 -45.02 -95.23 46.28
N ARG A 15 -44.62 -95.37 44.99
CA ARG A 15 -44.52 -96.53 44.06
C ARG A 15 -45.80 -96.90 43.29
N GLY A 16 -45.79 -97.08 41.97
CA GLY A 16 -44.74 -97.08 40.96
C GLY A 16 -45.30 -97.63 39.64
N GLY A 17 -44.79 -97.16 38.50
CA GLY A 17 -45.16 -97.66 37.17
C GLY A 17 -44.56 -96.78 36.08
N LYS A 18 -43.44 -97.21 35.51
CA LYS A 18 -42.52 -96.46 34.66
C LYS A 18 -42.87 -96.56 33.17
N LEU A 19 -42.66 -95.42 32.47
CA LEU A 19 -42.03 -95.21 31.13
C LEU A 19 -42.60 -95.98 29.92
N LEU A 20 -42.80 -95.41 28.73
CA LEU A 20 -42.08 -94.39 27.94
C LEU A 20 -43.09 -93.48 27.18
N ALA A 21 -42.90 -92.24 26.73
CA ALA A 21 -41.91 -91.15 26.81
C ALA A 21 -42.66 -89.90 26.25
N ALA A 22 -42.95 -88.81 27.00
CA ALA A 22 -42.11 -87.60 27.19
C ALA A 22 -41.54 -87.03 25.87
N LEU A 23 -41.72 -85.78 25.42
CA LEU A 23 -41.90 -84.43 26.01
C LEU A 23 -42.12 -83.48 24.79
N ALA A 24 -42.74 -82.29 24.82
CA ALA A 24 -43.15 -81.39 25.88
C ALA A 24 -44.18 -80.36 25.34
N ALA A 25 -45.11 -79.98 26.22
CA ALA A 25 -45.57 -78.61 26.53
C ALA A 25 -46.17 -77.72 25.40
N ALA A 26 -47.26 -76.99 25.58
CA ALA A 26 -48.21 -76.80 26.67
C ALA A 26 -49.34 -75.86 26.18
N CYS A 27 -50.51 -75.98 26.78
CA CYS A 27 -51.58 -74.97 26.94
C CYS A 27 -52.34 -74.48 25.68
N LEU A 28 -53.61 -74.85 25.51
CA LEU A 28 -54.82 -74.20 26.08
C LEU A 28 -54.97 -72.73 25.66
N ALA A 29 -55.81 -72.47 24.65
CA ALA A 29 -57.00 -71.60 24.78
C ALA A 29 -57.59 -71.28 23.40
N ALA A 30 -58.88 -71.55 23.26
CA ALA A 30 -59.72 -71.10 22.18
C ALA A 30 -59.92 -69.56 22.23
N ALA A 31 -60.15 -68.98 21.05
CA ALA A 31 -60.93 -67.78 20.80
C ALA A 31 -60.58 -66.51 21.60
N CYS A 32 -59.74 -65.65 21.00
CA CYS A 32 -59.81 -64.18 21.11
C CYS A 32 -59.04 -63.59 19.92
N THR A 33 -59.72 -63.31 18.80
CA THR A 33 -59.20 -62.38 17.79
C THR A 33 -59.29 -60.98 18.38
N SER A 34 -58.21 -60.54 19.02
CA SER A 34 -58.08 -59.17 19.51
C SER A 34 -57.95 -58.24 18.31
N THR A 35 -59.04 -57.59 17.91
CA THR A 35 -58.97 -56.42 17.03
C THR A 35 -58.36 -55.29 17.85
N GLN A 36 -57.04 -55.12 17.75
CA GLN A 36 -56.36 -53.99 18.38
C GLN A 36 -56.59 -52.76 17.50
N THR A 37 -57.53 -51.89 17.90
CA THR A 37 -57.58 -50.52 17.38
C THR A 37 -56.48 -49.74 18.08
N SER A 38 -55.35 -49.54 17.39
CA SER A 38 -54.35 -48.56 17.79
C SER A 38 -54.98 -47.17 17.66
N VAL A 39 -55.56 -46.65 18.74
CA VAL A 39 -55.87 -45.22 18.83
C VAL A 39 -54.55 -44.55 19.15
N THR A 40 -53.87 -44.02 18.13
CA THR A 40 -52.84 -43.00 18.36
C THR A 40 -53.50 -41.89 19.16
N SER A 41 -53.06 -41.71 20.42
CA SER A 41 -53.36 -40.51 21.21
C SER A 41 -53.13 -39.27 20.34
N PRO A 42 -54.00 -38.23 20.39
CA PRO A 42 -53.74 -36.98 19.68
C PRO A 42 -52.32 -36.53 20.04
N SER A 43 -51.46 -36.34 19.04
CA SER A 43 -50.15 -35.76 19.33
C SER A 43 -50.40 -34.42 20.03
N SER A 44 -49.64 -34.12 21.07
CA SER A 44 -49.77 -32.91 21.88
C SER A 44 -49.38 -31.62 21.15
N ASP A 45 -49.28 -31.67 19.83
CA ASP A 45 -48.73 -30.62 18.99
C ASP A 45 -49.72 -30.20 17.92
N LYS A 46 -50.93 -29.78 18.34
CA LYS A 46 -51.93 -29.20 17.45
C LYS A 46 -51.41 -27.97 16.68
N CYS A 47 -50.39 -27.29 17.23
CA CYS A 47 -49.69 -26.20 16.57
C CYS A 47 -48.19 -26.42 16.50
N GLN A 48 -47.76 -27.08 15.44
CA GLN A 48 -46.39 -27.01 14.97
C GLN A 48 -46.27 -25.83 14.00
N ILE A 49 -45.41 -24.89 14.33
CA ILE A 49 -45.04 -23.78 13.45
C ILE A 49 -43.72 -24.15 12.81
N GLY A 50 -43.65 -24.12 11.48
CA GLY A 50 -42.40 -24.16 10.72
C GLY A 50 -42.09 -22.77 10.20
N VAL A 51 -40.85 -22.31 10.37
CA VAL A 51 -40.43 -20.97 9.92
C VAL A 51 -39.21 -21.11 9.02
N SER A 52 -39.24 -20.41 7.89
CA SER A 52 -38.08 -20.26 7.01
C SER A 52 -38.01 -18.83 6.48
N ASN A 53 -36.83 -18.40 6.06
CA ASN A 53 -36.64 -17.09 5.43
C ASN A 53 -35.80 -17.20 4.17
N ALA A 54 -36.10 -16.34 3.21
CA ALA A 54 -35.29 -16.18 2.01
C ALA A 54 -35.15 -14.69 1.64
N PRO A 55 -33.92 -14.19 1.43
CA PRO A 55 -32.64 -14.82 1.75
C PRO A 55 -32.33 -14.78 3.26
N SER A 56 -31.45 -15.67 3.74
CA SER A 56 -30.94 -15.67 5.13
C SER A 56 -29.67 -14.83 5.32
N SER A 57 -29.12 -14.28 4.24
CA SER A 57 -27.92 -13.43 4.25
C SER A 57 -28.09 -12.22 3.32
N PHE A 58 -27.60 -11.07 3.75
CA PHE A 58 -27.67 -9.81 3.01
C PHE A 58 -26.30 -9.15 2.89
N GLY A 59 -26.07 -8.45 1.77
CA GLY A 59 -24.95 -7.52 1.66
C GLY A 59 -25.10 -6.32 2.59
N ALA A 60 -24.05 -5.50 2.71
CA ALA A 60 -24.06 -4.31 3.57
C ALA A 60 -25.16 -3.31 3.20
N SER A 61 -25.57 -3.24 1.93
CA SER A 61 -26.67 -2.36 1.49
C SER A 61 -28.05 -2.80 2.01
N GLY A 62 -28.17 -3.99 2.59
CA GLY A 62 -29.45 -4.55 3.00
C GLY A 62 -30.29 -5.03 1.81
N GLY A 63 -31.60 -5.07 2.00
CA GLY A 63 -32.53 -5.52 0.97
C GLY A 63 -33.86 -5.98 1.54
N SER A 64 -34.67 -6.63 0.70
CA SER A 64 -35.95 -7.23 1.11
C SER A 64 -35.83 -8.74 1.17
N GLY A 65 -36.56 -9.34 2.10
CA GLY A 65 -36.72 -10.78 2.20
C GLY A 65 -38.14 -11.15 2.56
N THR A 66 -38.38 -12.44 2.69
CA THR A 66 -39.69 -12.98 3.06
C THR A 66 -39.50 -14.05 4.13
N VAL A 67 -40.32 -13.97 5.18
CA VAL A 67 -40.48 -15.04 6.16
C VAL A 67 -41.73 -15.85 5.79
N THR A 68 -41.54 -17.16 5.64
CA THR A 68 -42.61 -18.10 5.32
C THR A 68 -42.92 -18.91 6.57
N ILE A 69 -44.20 -18.89 6.95
CA ILE A 69 -44.75 -19.55 8.12
C ILE A 69 -45.63 -20.70 7.64
N ALA A 70 -45.26 -21.92 8.01
CA ALA A 70 -46.05 -23.12 7.80
C ALA A 70 -46.75 -23.48 9.12
N ALA A 71 -48.07 -23.32 9.18
CA ALA A 71 -48.86 -23.63 10.37
C ALA A 71 -50.27 -24.12 9.97
N ALA A 72 -50.87 -24.97 10.80
CA ALA A 72 -52.27 -25.38 10.62
C ALA A 72 -53.21 -24.17 10.78
N ARG A 73 -54.39 -24.23 10.15
CA ARG A 73 -55.33 -23.10 10.06
C ARG A 73 -55.73 -22.50 11.41
N ASP A 74 -55.75 -23.29 12.48
CA ASP A 74 -56.17 -22.83 13.80
C ASP A 74 -55.02 -22.22 14.63
N CYS A 75 -53.79 -22.27 14.12
CA CYS A 75 -52.60 -21.83 14.84
C CYS A 75 -52.35 -20.35 14.66
N THR A 76 -52.45 -19.61 15.76
CA THR A 76 -52.10 -18.19 15.83
C THR A 76 -50.62 -18.00 16.13
N TRP A 77 -50.03 -16.93 15.60
CA TRP A 77 -48.63 -16.61 15.79
C TRP A 77 -48.41 -15.10 15.84
N SER A 78 -47.32 -14.71 16.50
CA SER A 78 -46.76 -13.36 16.54
C SER A 78 -45.38 -13.35 15.89
N ILE A 79 -44.99 -12.24 15.28
CA ILE A 79 -43.65 -12.00 14.76
C ILE A 79 -42.99 -10.91 15.61
N ASP A 80 -41.80 -11.22 16.09
CA ASP A 80 -40.94 -10.28 16.81
C ASP A 80 -39.53 -10.29 16.21
N THR A 81 -38.82 -9.16 16.33
CA THR A 81 -37.44 -9.04 15.86
C THR A 81 -36.54 -8.59 16.99
N ASN A 82 -35.38 -9.21 17.17
CA ASN A 82 -34.41 -8.77 18.18
C ASN A 82 -33.48 -7.64 17.69
N ALA A 83 -33.67 -7.18 16.46
CA ALA A 83 -32.78 -6.24 15.79
C ALA A 83 -33.59 -5.14 15.11
N SER A 84 -33.37 -3.89 15.52
CA SER A 84 -34.09 -2.71 15.02
C SER A 84 -33.84 -2.38 13.54
N TRP A 85 -32.83 -3.00 12.92
CA TRP A 85 -32.54 -2.87 11.50
C TRP A 85 -33.29 -3.88 10.61
N ILE A 86 -34.11 -4.76 11.21
CA ILE A 86 -35.04 -5.65 10.51
C ILE A 86 -36.44 -5.09 10.74
N ALA A 87 -37.16 -4.76 9.67
CA ALA A 87 -38.53 -4.26 9.74
C ALA A 87 -39.50 -5.22 9.06
N ILE A 88 -40.52 -5.66 9.79
CA ILE A 88 -41.59 -6.49 9.25
C ILE A 88 -42.56 -5.60 8.47
N ASN A 89 -42.78 -5.93 7.20
CA ASN A 89 -43.66 -5.18 6.31
C ASN A 89 -45.03 -5.87 6.29
N GLY A 90 -45.95 -5.38 7.12
CA GLY A 90 -47.32 -5.89 7.22
C GLY A 90 -47.70 -6.26 8.64
N ASN A 91 -48.69 -7.14 8.79
CA ASN A 91 -49.18 -7.54 10.10
C ASN A 91 -48.20 -8.52 10.77
N ALA A 92 -47.68 -8.14 11.94
CA ALA A 92 -46.78 -8.96 12.76
C ALA A 92 -47.54 -9.99 13.62
N GLN A 93 -48.80 -10.26 13.31
CA GLN A 93 -49.66 -11.22 14.00
C GLN A 93 -50.54 -11.89 12.95
N GLY A 94 -50.87 -13.16 13.15
CA GLY A 94 -51.73 -13.87 12.21
C GLY A 94 -52.12 -15.26 12.66
N GLN A 95 -52.71 -16.00 11.72
CA GLN A 95 -53.20 -17.36 11.91
C GLN A 95 -53.00 -18.18 10.64
N GLY A 96 -52.71 -19.47 10.79
CA GLY A 96 -52.47 -20.37 9.67
C GLY A 96 -51.16 -20.09 8.93
N GLY A 97 -50.98 -20.70 7.77
CA GLY A 97 -49.81 -20.46 6.94
C GLY A 97 -49.81 -19.06 6.33
N ALA A 98 -48.64 -18.42 6.27
CA ALA A 98 -48.48 -17.06 5.77
C ALA A 98 -47.10 -16.80 5.17
N SER A 99 -47.00 -15.72 4.39
CA SER A 99 -45.76 -15.24 3.80
C SER A 99 -45.67 -13.74 4.03
N ILE A 100 -44.78 -13.32 4.93
CA ILE A 100 -44.68 -11.92 5.37
C ILE A 100 -43.37 -11.33 4.85
N ALA A 101 -43.46 -10.19 4.17
CA ALA A 101 -42.27 -9.49 3.69
C ALA A 101 -41.57 -8.79 4.87
N TYR A 102 -40.25 -8.71 4.81
CA TYR A 102 -39.47 -7.86 5.71
C TYR A 102 -38.40 -7.12 4.93
N THR A 103 -37.88 -6.06 5.54
CA THR A 103 -36.74 -5.29 5.03
C THR A 103 -35.58 -5.33 6.02
N VAL A 104 -34.38 -5.35 5.47
CA VAL A 104 -33.11 -5.26 6.18
C VAL A 104 -32.50 -3.92 5.81
N ALA A 105 -32.39 -3.01 6.78
CA ALA A 105 -31.77 -1.71 6.58
C ALA A 105 -30.26 -1.84 6.29
N PRO A 106 -29.65 -0.88 5.57
CA PRO A 106 -28.20 -0.88 5.34
C PRO A 106 -27.40 -0.99 6.65
N ASN A 107 -26.29 -1.72 6.59
CA ASN A 107 -25.28 -1.77 7.64
C ASN A 107 -24.17 -0.77 7.32
N PRO A 108 -24.10 0.40 7.98
CA PRO A 108 -23.12 1.43 7.66
C PRO A 108 -21.76 1.19 8.33
N VAL A 109 -21.65 0.20 9.21
CA VAL A 109 -20.42 -0.06 9.98
C VAL A 109 -19.59 -1.18 9.35
N PRO A 110 -18.25 -1.14 9.48
CA PRO A 110 -17.34 -2.15 8.94
C PRO A 110 -17.28 -3.42 9.81
N SER A 111 -18.40 -3.78 10.45
CA SER A 111 -18.55 -4.99 11.24
C SER A 111 -19.82 -5.71 10.80
N ALA A 112 -19.72 -7.02 10.57
CA ALA A 112 -20.88 -7.85 10.25
C ALA A 112 -21.82 -7.89 11.46
N ARG A 113 -23.11 -8.04 11.19
CA ARG A 113 -24.13 -8.11 12.24
C ARG A 113 -25.12 -9.22 11.93
N SER A 114 -25.71 -9.76 13.00
CA SER A 114 -26.73 -10.80 12.92
C SER A 114 -27.96 -10.38 13.71
N GLY A 115 -29.12 -10.86 13.29
CA GLY A 115 -30.40 -10.64 13.92
C GLY A 115 -31.31 -11.82 13.66
N ALA A 116 -32.43 -11.87 14.38
CA ALA A 116 -33.39 -12.94 14.28
C ALA A 116 -34.80 -12.39 14.12
N ILE A 117 -35.59 -13.08 13.29
CA ILE A 117 -37.04 -12.95 13.26
C ILE A 117 -37.59 -14.16 14.03
N ALA A 118 -38.25 -13.90 15.16
CA ALA A 118 -38.94 -14.90 15.94
C ALA A 118 -40.41 -14.98 15.50
N VAL A 119 -40.94 -16.20 15.39
CA VAL A 119 -42.36 -16.46 15.15
C VAL A 119 -42.84 -17.47 16.19
N GLY A 120 -43.47 -16.98 17.26
CA GLY A 120 -43.74 -17.80 18.45
C GLY A 120 -42.44 -18.32 19.10
N SER A 121 -42.30 -19.63 19.24
CA SER A 121 -41.09 -20.28 19.79
C SER A 121 -39.99 -20.52 18.74
N GLU A 122 -40.33 -20.42 17.46
CA GLU A 122 -39.38 -20.65 16.37
C GLU A 122 -38.66 -19.36 15.99
N SER A 123 -37.44 -19.47 15.45
CA SER A 123 -36.73 -18.30 14.96
C SER A 123 -35.88 -18.61 13.74
N VAL A 124 -35.76 -17.62 12.86
CA VAL A 124 -34.86 -17.66 11.70
C VAL A 124 -33.78 -16.61 11.86
N GLN A 125 -32.55 -17.02 11.56
CA GLN A 125 -31.38 -16.15 11.67
C GLN A 125 -31.13 -15.42 10.36
N LEU A 126 -30.66 -14.19 10.51
CA LEU A 126 -30.28 -13.29 9.44
C LEU A 126 -28.86 -12.82 9.68
N SER A 127 -28.04 -12.93 8.65
CA SER A 127 -26.69 -12.36 8.63
C SER A 127 -26.64 -11.17 7.67
N GLN A 128 -25.94 -10.13 8.05
CA GLN A 128 -25.68 -8.99 7.18
C GLN A 128 -24.19 -8.65 7.19
N ALA A 129 -23.61 -8.57 6.00
CA ALA A 129 -22.21 -8.24 5.81
C ALA A 129 -21.87 -6.84 6.35
N ALA A 130 -20.59 -6.66 6.71
CA ALA A 130 -20.01 -5.36 7.04
C ALA A 130 -20.00 -4.42 5.83
N ALA A 131 -20.16 -3.11 6.05
CA ALA A 131 -19.82 -2.12 5.03
C ALA A 131 -18.33 -2.23 4.66
N PRO A 132 -17.97 -2.15 3.37
CA PRO A 132 -16.57 -2.06 2.99
C PRO A 132 -15.97 -0.75 3.51
N CYS A 133 -14.73 -0.82 3.99
CA CYS A 133 -13.99 0.38 4.34
C CYS A 133 -13.72 1.21 3.09
N ARG A 134 -14.02 2.50 3.20
CA ARG A 134 -13.73 3.51 2.18
C ARG A 134 -12.83 4.57 2.79
N PHE A 135 -11.78 4.92 2.08
CA PHE A 135 -10.76 5.86 2.52
C PHE A 135 -10.64 6.97 1.49
N ALA A 136 -10.73 8.22 1.94
CA ALA A 136 -10.59 9.39 1.09
C ALA A 136 -9.70 10.42 1.77
N LEU A 137 -8.69 10.91 1.04
CA LEU A 137 -7.89 12.04 1.49
C LEU A 137 -8.57 13.35 1.09
N SER A 138 -8.45 14.38 1.92
CA SER A 138 -8.96 15.73 1.59
C SER A 138 -8.27 16.32 0.36
N ARG A 139 -7.04 15.88 0.08
CA ARG A 139 -6.29 16.12 -1.16
C ARG A 139 -5.27 15.01 -1.39
N SER A 140 -4.86 14.80 -2.65
CA SER A 140 -3.91 13.75 -3.02
C SER A 140 -2.46 14.24 -3.14
N ASN A 141 -2.23 15.55 -3.08
CA ASN A 141 -0.90 16.12 -3.20
C ASN A 141 -0.76 17.46 -2.48
N ASP A 142 0.49 17.81 -2.18
CA ASP A 142 0.93 19.11 -1.71
C ASP A 142 2.29 19.46 -2.34
N ALA A 143 2.61 20.75 -2.33
CA ALA A 143 3.94 21.25 -2.63
C ALA A 143 4.50 22.04 -1.44
N ILE A 144 5.82 21.97 -1.23
CA ILE A 144 6.52 22.72 -0.19
C ILE A 144 7.87 23.22 -0.70
N GLY A 145 8.28 24.40 -0.23
CA GLY A 145 9.58 24.97 -0.59
C GLY A 145 10.76 24.11 -0.10
N SER A 146 11.95 24.44 -0.61
CA SER A 146 13.20 23.74 -0.26
C SER A 146 13.54 23.78 1.23
N GLY A 147 13.05 24.76 1.99
CA GLY A 147 13.18 24.80 3.45
C GLY A 147 12.56 23.59 4.18
N GLY A 148 11.64 22.86 3.54
CA GLY A 148 10.86 21.81 4.19
C GLY A 148 9.88 22.40 5.21
N GLY A 149 9.37 21.56 6.12
CA GLY A 149 8.41 21.98 7.13
C GLY A 149 7.34 20.92 7.42
N LYS A 150 6.24 21.37 8.04
CA LYS A 150 5.12 20.49 8.38
C LYS A 150 4.04 20.57 7.32
N LEU A 151 3.49 19.42 6.95
CA LEU A 151 2.27 19.29 6.14
C LEU A 151 1.26 18.46 6.93
N SER A 152 -0.01 18.58 6.57
CA SER A 152 -1.06 17.71 7.11
C SER A 152 -2.13 17.43 6.08
N VAL A 153 -2.65 16.21 6.08
CA VAL A 153 -3.77 15.80 5.22
C VAL A 153 -4.82 15.11 6.07
N GLU A 154 -6.07 15.36 5.75
CA GLU A 154 -7.20 14.76 6.46
C GLU A 154 -7.62 13.48 5.75
N LEU A 155 -7.84 12.40 6.51
CA LEU A 155 -8.35 11.13 6.04
C LEU A 155 -9.77 10.94 6.54
N SER A 156 -10.71 10.75 5.63
CA SER A 156 -12.11 10.43 5.92
C SER A 156 -12.37 8.93 5.74
N THR A 157 -12.95 8.30 6.76
CA THR A 157 -13.39 6.89 6.73
C THR A 157 -14.52 6.61 7.73
N LEU A 158 -15.01 5.37 7.77
CA LEU A 158 -15.98 4.92 8.76
C LEU A 158 -15.29 4.58 10.09
N SER A 159 -15.99 4.77 11.22
CA SER A 159 -15.54 4.23 12.51
C SER A 159 -15.48 2.70 12.45
N GLY A 160 -14.39 2.12 12.96
CA GLY A 160 -14.04 0.70 12.86
C GLY A 160 -13.15 0.36 11.67
N CYS A 161 -12.89 1.29 10.75
CA CYS A 161 -11.96 1.07 9.63
C CYS A 161 -10.52 1.31 10.07
N ASN A 162 -9.79 0.24 10.33
CA ASN A 162 -8.37 0.31 10.66
C ASN A 162 -7.56 0.74 9.43
N TRP A 163 -6.63 1.67 9.63
CA TRP A 163 -5.75 2.19 8.59
C TRP A 163 -4.37 2.55 9.15
N THR A 164 -3.39 2.67 8.26
CA THR A 164 -2.02 3.09 8.56
C THR A 164 -1.54 4.16 7.59
N ALA A 165 -0.56 4.96 8.00
CA ALA A 165 0.15 5.93 7.17
C ALA A 165 1.65 5.68 7.25
N THR A 166 2.29 5.49 6.11
CA THR A 166 3.71 5.15 6.00
C THR A 166 4.37 5.91 4.84
N SER A 167 5.64 6.25 5.01
CA SER A 167 6.46 6.89 3.97
C SER A 167 7.66 6.00 3.69
N ALA A 168 7.91 5.71 2.41
CA ALA A 168 9.14 5.03 1.97
C ALA A 168 10.30 6.03 1.74
N ASN A 169 10.05 7.33 1.88
CA ASN A 169 11.01 8.39 1.65
C ASN A 169 11.74 8.73 2.96
N ASN A 170 13.07 8.73 2.94
CA ASN A 170 13.89 9.09 4.11
C ASN A 170 13.82 10.58 4.51
N TRP A 171 13.22 11.43 3.66
CA TRP A 171 13.08 12.88 3.87
C TRP A 171 11.63 13.32 4.15
N ILE A 172 10.67 12.39 4.21
CA ILE A 172 9.29 12.65 4.63
C ILE A 172 8.95 11.70 5.78
N VAL A 173 8.77 12.24 6.98
CA VAL A 173 8.40 11.48 8.18
C VAL A 173 6.92 11.67 8.47
N VAL A 174 6.18 10.59 8.72
CA VAL A 174 4.82 10.65 9.27
C VAL A 174 4.94 10.97 10.76
N SER A 175 4.68 12.22 11.14
CA SER A 175 4.89 12.73 12.50
C SER A 175 3.68 12.49 13.42
N SER A 176 2.48 12.36 12.86
CA SER A 176 1.27 11.99 13.60
C SER A 176 0.27 11.24 12.73
N GLY A 177 -0.60 10.44 13.35
CA GLY A 177 -1.61 9.66 12.62
C GLY A 177 -0.98 8.54 11.81
N GLN A 178 -0.01 7.81 12.37
CA GLN A 178 0.60 6.64 11.74
C GLN A 178 -0.37 5.46 11.61
N SER A 179 -1.40 5.43 12.45
CA SER A 179 -2.51 4.47 12.39
C SER A 179 -3.76 5.04 13.05
N GLY A 180 -4.93 4.52 12.68
CA GLY A 180 -6.20 4.87 13.28
C GLY A 180 -7.29 3.87 12.93
N ASN A 181 -8.49 4.06 13.49
CA ASN A 181 -9.68 3.21 13.27
C ASN A 181 -10.93 4.01 12.85
N SER A 182 -10.76 5.30 12.57
CA SER A 182 -11.82 6.26 12.22
C SER A 182 -11.18 7.41 11.44
N SER A 183 -11.97 8.37 10.95
CA SER A 183 -11.41 9.57 10.31
C SER A 183 -10.39 10.28 11.21
N GLY A 184 -9.38 10.91 10.61
CA GLY A 184 -8.34 11.60 11.36
C GLY A 184 -7.36 12.35 10.48
N THR A 185 -6.43 13.06 11.12
CA THR A 185 -5.42 13.87 10.44
C THR A 185 -4.06 13.19 10.46
N VAL A 186 -3.45 13.05 9.30
CA VAL A 186 -2.07 12.59 9.15
C VAL A 186 -1.16 13.79 9.05
N GLY A 187 -0.22 13.89 9.99
CA GLY A 187 0.80 14.93 10.02
C GLY A 187 2.10 14.42 9.41
N LEU A 188 2.73 15.25 8.59
CA LEU A 188 4.01 14.97 7.94
C LEU A 188 5.04 16.02 8.36
N THR A 189 6.30 15.61 8.40
CA THR A 189 7.46 16.50 8.50
C THR A 189 8.39 16.22 7.34
N VAL A 190 8.59 17.24 6.52
CA VAL A 190 9.41 17.21 5.31
C VAL A 190 10.75 17.86 5.65
N ALA A 191 11.84 17.13 5.46
CA ALA A 191 13.19 17.64 5.69
C ALA A 191 13.57 18.71 4.65
N VAL A 192 14.54 19.55 4.99
CA VAL A 192 15.14 20.52 4.05
C VAL A 192 15.70 19.82 2.81
N ASN A 193 15.63 20.48 1.66
CA ASN A 193 16.18 20.03 0.39
C ASN A 193 17.28 20.99 -0.07
N ASN A 194 18.53 20.58 0.09
CA ASN A 194 19.69 21.34 -0.36
C ASN A 194 20.12 21.01 -1.81
N GLY A 195 19.41 20.08 -2.47
CA GLY A 195 19.67 19.65 -3.85
C GLY A 195 18.65 20.20 -4.85
N GLY A 196 18.49 19.50 -5.97
CA GLY A 196 17.44 19.79 -6.95
C GLY A 196 16.05 19.39 -6.46
N SER A 197 14.99 19.81 -7.16
CA SER A 197 13.61 19.46 -6.82
C SER A 197 13.41 17.95 -6.75
N ARG A 198 12.59 17.51 -5.79
CA ARG A 198 12.32 16.10 -5.53
C ARG A 198 10.84 15.85 -5.27
N VAL A 199 10.39 14.64 -5.54
CA VAL A 199 9.01 14.20 -5.31
C VAL A 199 9.03 12.93 -4.49
N GLY A 200 8.17 12.86 -3.48
CA GLY A 200 8.01 11.73 -2.59
C GLY A 200 6.54 11.36 -2.44
N GLN A 201 6.30 10.12 -2.01
CA GLN A 201 4.98 9.55 -1.83
C GLN A 201 4.84 9.00 -0.41
N VAL A 202 3.69 9.27 0.19
CA VAL A 202 3.27 8.72 1.48
C VAL A 202 2.03 7.89 1.22
N ASN A 203 2.06 6.62 1.63
CA ASN A 203 0.88 5.77 1.60
C ASN A 203 0.02 6.07 2.84
N VAL A 204 -1.24 6.42 2.65
CA VAL A 204 -2.20 6.67 3.73
C VAL A 204 -3.46 5.84 3.46
N ALA A 205 -3.66 4.79 4.24
CA ALA A 205 -4.78 3.86 4.08
C ALA A 205 -4.89 3.26 2.66
N GLY A 206 -3.75 2.99 2.01
CA GLY A 206 -3.69 2.55 0.62
C GLY A 206 -3.80 3.67 -0.41
N GLN A 207 -4.14 4.91 -0.01
CA GLN A 207 -4.15 6.08 -0.87
C GLN A 207 -2.74 6.65 -1.02
N ASN A 208 -2.44 7.19 -2.20
CA ASN A 208 -1.16 7.79 -2.49
C ASN A 208 -1.19 9.31 -2.29
N TYR A 209 -0.42 9.81 -1.33
CA TYR A 209 -0.25 11.23 -1.07
C TYR A 209 1.10 11.71 -1.60
N THR A 210 1.09 12.57 -2.62
CA THR A 210 2.31 13.04 -3.28
C THR A 210 2.78 14.37 -2.69
N VAL A 211 4.06 14.45 -2.31
CA VAL A 211 4.68 15.69 -1.86
C VAL A 211 5.74 16.08 -2.88
N ALA A 212 5.53 17.22 -3.54
CA ALA A 212 6.56 17.87 -4.34
C ALA A 212 7.34 18.84 -3.46
N GLN A 213 8.67 18.80 -3.54
CA GLN A 213 9.54 19.72 -2.83
C GLN A 213 10.50 20.41 -3.79
N ASP A 214 10.51 21.74 -3.73
CA ASP A 214 11.42 22.55 -4.55
C ASP A 214 12.89 22.28 -4.19
N GLY A 215 13.77 22.50 -5.16
CA GLY A 215 15.22 22.52 -4.96
C GLY A 215 15.69 23.77 -4.21
N ALA A 216 16.86 23.69 -3.60
CA ALA A 216 17.50 24.88 -3.03
C ALA A 216 17.69 25.94 -4.14
N PRO A 217 17.45 27.22 -3.84
CA PRO A 217 17.76 28.29 -4.78
C PRO A 217 19.24 28.23 -5.15
N ALA A 218 19.55 28.51 -6.42
CA ALA A 218 20.93 28.59 -6.85
C ALA A 218 21.69 29.63 -6.00
N PRO A 219 22.94 29.35 -5.59
CA PRO A 219 23.73 30.34 -4.89
C PRO A 219 23.85 31.61 -5.73
N PRO A 220 23.89 32.80 -5.11
CA PRO A 220 24.02 34.04 -5.85
C PRO A 220 25.29 34.00 -6.70
N PRO A 221 25.29 34.65 -7.89
CA PRO A 221 26.49 34.74 -8.70
C PRO A 221 27.62 35.40 -7.89
N PRO A 222 28.88 35.00 -8.10
CA PRO A 222 30.00 35.64 -7.42
C PRO A 222 29.98 37.14 -7.68
N THR A 223 30.16 37.94 -6.63
CA THR A 223 30.29 39.39 -6.76
C THR A 223 31.39 39.70 -7.79
N PRO A 224 31.14 40.55 -8.80
CA PRO A 224 32.17 40.94 -9.75
C PRO A 224 33.41 41.43 -9.01
N ALA A 225 34.59 40.99 -9.46
CA ALA A 225 35.85 41.49 -8.91
C ALA A 225 35.85 43.04 -9.00
N PRO A 226 36.38 43.75 -7.99
CA PRO A 226 36.45 45.20 -8.05
C PRO A 226 37.19 45.61 -9.32
N THR A 227 36.59 46.52 -10.09
CA THR A 227 37.24 47.12 -11.25
C THR A 227 38.58 47.69 -10.80
N PRO A 228 39.71 47.36 -11.45
CA PRO A 228 41.00 47.92 -11.07
C PRO A 228 40.90 49.44 -11.05
N THR A 229 41.33 50.06 -9.95
CA THR A 229 41.40 51.51 -9.84
C THR A 229 42.22 52.03 -11.02
N PRO A 230 41.71 52.97 -11.83
CA PRO A 230 42.48 53.57 -12.91
C PRO A 230 43.82 54.06 -12.36
N ALA A 231 44.92 53.71 -13.05
CA ALA A 231 46.23 54.22 -12.69
C ALA A 231 46.17 55.76 -12.61
N PRO A 232 46.80 56.39 -11.61
CA PRO A 232 46.85 57.84 -11.50
C PRO A 232 47.31 58.46 -12.82
N ALA A 233 46.60 59.49 -13.27
CA ALA A 233 47.00 60.24 -14.46
C ALA A 233 48.46 60.71 -14.30
N PRO A 234 49.31 60.55 -15.34
CA PRO A 234 50.70 61.01 -15.25
C PRO A 234 50.73 62.52 -14.99
N THR A 235 51.56 62.92 -14.03
CA THR A 235 51.84 64.32 -13.71
C THR A 235 52.33 65.06 -14.96
N PRO A 236 51.83 66.27 -15.27
CA PRO A 236 52.30 67.04 -16.43
C PRO A 236 53.81 67.32 -16.33
N ASN A 237 54.55 66.96 -17.38
CA ASN A 237 55.96 67.29 -17.55
C ASN A 237 56.11 68.81 -17.82
N PRO A 238 57.01 69.55 -17.15
CA PRO A 238 57.17 70.99 -17.37
C PRO A 238 57.60 71.31 -18.81
N THR A 239 56.99 72.38 -19.33
CA THR A 239 57.13 72.93 -20.69
C THR A 239 58.59 73.25 -21.06
N PRO A 240 59.16 72.63 -22.11
CA PRO A 240 60.44 73.05 -22.67
C PRO A 240 60.31 74.28 -23.59
N THR A 241 61.31 75.15 -23.50
CA THR A 241 61.54 76.39 -24.25
C THR A 241 61.83 76.12 -25.75
N PRO A 242 61.38 76.98 -26.69
CA PRO A 242 61.40 76.68 -28.14
C PRO A 242 62.74 76.95 -28.82
N THR A 243 63.13 76.12 -29.79
CA THR A 243 64.16 76.41 -30.82
C THR A 243 63.91 75.52 -32.08
N PRO A 244 64.15 76.01 -33.32
CA PRO A 244 63.35 75.72 -34.54
C PRO A 244 63.82 74.55 -35.45
N GLY A 245 62.94 74.19 -36.42
CA GLY A 245 62.97 73.02 -37.33
C GLY A 245 64.01 73.01 -38.47
N PRO A 246 63.82 72.37 -39.66
CA PRO A 246 62.67 71.61 -40.19
C PRO A 246 62.97 70.21 -40.87
N THR A 247 61.90 69.51 -41.29
CA THR A 247 61.77 68.52 -42.43
C THR A 247 62.22 67.04 -42.23
N PRO A 248 61.76 66.02 -43.02
CA PRO A 248 60.42 65.42 -43.21
C PRO A 248 60.34 63.87 -42.94
N THR A 249 59.13 63.27 -43.13
CA THR A 249 58.84 61.84 -43.52
C THR A 249 58.55 60.84 -42.36
N PRO A 250 57.81 59.71 -42.50
CA PRO A 250 56.78 59.24 -43.46
C PRO A 250 55.41 58.87 -42.82
N ALA A 251 54.45 58.49 -43.66
CA ALA A 251 53.11 58.01 -43.33
C ALA A 251 53.05 56.69 -42.51
N PRO A 252 52.12 56.58 -41.54
CA PRO A 252 51.51 55.32 -41.09
C PRO A 252 50.10 55.18 -41.71
N GLY A 253 49.66 54.07 -42.30
CA GLY A 253 49.68 52.69 -41.81
C GLY A 253 48.23 52.30 -41.46
N PRO A 254 47.63 51.26 -42.07
CA PRO A 254 46.17 51.04 -42.07
C PRO A 254 45.58 50.70 -40.68
N THR A 255 44.37 51.20 -40.47
CA THR A 255 43.52 51.07 -39.28
C THR A 255 43.22 49.61 -38.92
N PRO A 256 43.38 49.17 -37.66
CA PRO A 256 42.97 47.83 -37.26
C PRO A 256 41.46 47.71 -37.03
N THR A 257 40.92 46.64 -37.61
CA THR A 257 39.55 46.13 -37.55
C THR A 257 39.12 45.75 -36.12
N PRO A 258 37.84 45.92 -35.73
CA PRO A 258 37.34 45.61 -34.38
C PRO A 258 37.47 44.13 -34.00
N ALA A 259 37.87 43.88 -32.75
CA ALA A 259 38.11 42.55 -32.19
C ALA A 259 36.80 41.77 -31.91
N PRO A 260 36.78 40.43 -32.09
CA PRO A 260 35.62 39.59 -31.82
C PRO A 260 35.28 39.45 -30.33
N ALA A 261 34.01 39.19 -30.05
CA ALA A 261 33.44 39.05 -28.71
C ALA A 261 34.07 37.92 -27.85
N PRO A 262 34.12 38.06 -26.51
CA PRO A 262 34.76 37.08 -25.63
C PRO A 262 34.02 35.74 -25.58
N ALA A 263 34.81 34.66 -25.59
CA ALA A 263 34.33 33.28 -25.49
C ALA A 263 33.78 32.95 -24.08
N PRO A 264 32.84 32.00 -23.95
CA PRO A 264 32.29 31.56 -22.66
C PRO A 264 33.36 31.04 -21.70
N ALA A 265 33.21 31.37 -20.42
CA ALA A 265 34.12 30.96 -19.35
C ALA A 265 34.25 29.42 -19.22
N PRO A 266 35.44 28.90 -18.87
CA PRO A 266 35.68 27.47 -18.74
C PRO A 266 34.85 26.84 -17.60
N SER A 267 34.40 25.60 -17.84
CA SER A 267 33.70 24.77 -16.85
C SER A 267 34.60 24.53 -15.62
N PRO A 268 34.05 24.49 -14.39
CA PRO A 268 34.84 24.22 -13.19
C PRO A 268 35.56 22.88 -13.30
N GLN A 269 36.89 22.92 -13.31
CA GLN A 269 37.74 21.75 -13.35
C GLN A 269 37.79 21.10 -11.94
N PRO A 270 37.64 19.78 -11.79
CA PRO A 270 37.75 19.13 -10.50
C PRO A 270 39.15 19.33 -9.88
N SER A 271 39.22 19.87 -8.65
CA SER A 271 40.50 20.21 -7.97
C SER A 271 41.09 19.07 -7.13
N GLY A 272 40.77 17.81 -7.47
CA GLY A 272 41.20 16.64 -6.70
C GLY A 272 42.67 16.23 -6.92
N PRO A 273 43.23 15.35 -6.07
CA PRO A 273 44.57 14.80 -6.27
C PRO A 273 44.65 14.06 -7.60
N ARG A 274 45.74 14.29 -8.33
CA ARG A 274 45.92 13.76 -9.68
C ARG A 274 46.34 12.29 -9.65
N ALA A 275 45.78 11.50 -10.54
CA ALA A 275 46.14 10.10 -10.70
C ALA A 275 46.33 9.73 -12.16
N ASP A 276 47.28 8.84 -12.40
CA ASP A 276 47.52 8.22 -13.70
C ASP A 276 46.78 6.88 -13.81
N PHE A 277 46.43 6.50 -15.02
CA PHE A 277 45.87 5.19 -15.35
C PHE A 277 46.53 4.64 -16.62
N SER A 278 46.63 3.32 -16.70
CA SER A 278 47.08 2.58 -17.89
C SER A 278 46.48 1.18 -17.88
N GLY A 279 45.99 0.73 -19.04
CA GLY A 279 45.40 -0.59 -19.25
C GLY A 279 44.29 -0.58 -20.30
N SER A 280 43.59 -1.71 -20.46
CA SER A 280 42.47 -1.82 -21.41
C SER A 280 41.23 -1.08 -20.91
N ALA A 281 40.60 -0.29 -21.79
CA ALA A 281 39.32 0.35 -21.52
C ALA A 281 38.18 -0.69 -21.55
N ASN A 282 37.68 -1.07 -20.38
CA ASN A 282 36.62 -2.08 -20.21
C ASN A 282 35.32 -1.44 -19.71
N GLY A 283 34.18 -2.09 -19.97
CA GLY A 283 32.87 -1.62 -19.47
C GLY A 283 32.48 -0.23 -19.96
N VAL A 284 32.86 0.13 -21.19
CA VAL A 284 32.66 1.46 -21.74
C VAL A 284 31.16 1.74 -21.93
N SER A 285 30.71 2.88 -21.41
CA SER A 285 29.34 3.36 -21.49
C SER A 285 29.30 4.87 -21.72
N GLY A 286 28.19 5.40 -22.22
CA GLY A 286 28.05 6.82 -22.55
C GLY A 286 28.14 7.13 -24.05
N ARG A 287 28.25 8.42 -24.39
CA ARG A 287 28.39 8.91 -25.78
C ARG A 287 29.48 9.96 -25.83
N CYS A 288 30.31 9.91 -26.87
CA CYS A 288 31.39 10.87 -27.05
C CYS A 288 30.92 12.34 -27.00
N PRO A 289 31.68 13.24 -26.34
CA PRO A 289 32.95 12.99 -25.63
C PRO A 289 32.79 12.50 -24.17
N ASN A 290 31.57 12.24 -23.70
CA ASN A 290 31.28 11.85 -22.32
C ASN A 290 31.17 10.31 -22.19
N LEU A 291 32.30 9.66 -21.89
CA LEU A 291 32.38 8.23 -21.68
C LEU A 291 32.70 7.91 -20.22
N THR A 292 32.22 6.77 -19.76
CA THR A 292 32.62 6.14 -18.50
C THR A 292 33.16 4.76 -18.80
N PHE A 293 34.36 4.46 -18.34
CA PHE A 293 34.99 3.14 -18.53
C PHE A 293 35.89 2.80 -17.34
N THR A 294 36.33 1.54 -17.27
CA THR A 294 37.19 1.04 -16.22
C THR A 294 38.55 0.64 -16.79
N VAL A 295 39.62 1.11 -16.15
CA VAL A 295 41.01 0.74 -16.44
C VAL A 295 41.67 0.24 -15.16
N SER A 296 42.16 -1.00 -15.17
CA SER A 296 42.89 -1.59 -14.02
C SER A 296 42.12 -1.48 -12.69
N GLY A 297 40.78 -1.64 -12.74
CA GLY A 297 39.88 -1.56 -11.58
C GLY A 297 39.46 -0.16 -11.16
N ARG A 298 39.93 0.90 -11.84
CA ARG A 298 39.55 2.29 -11.55
C ARG A 298 38.59 2.84 -12.61
N THR A 299 37.56 3.53 -12.15
CA THR A 299 36.61 4.21 -13.05
C THR A 299 37.22 5.51 -13.56
N VAL A 300 37.18 5.67 -14.87
CA VAL A 300 37.63 6.86 -15.61
C VAL A 300 36.42 7.44 -16.34
N VAL A 301 36.22 8.74 -16.19
CA VAL A 301 35.21 9.49 -16.93
C VAL A 301 35.88 10.52 -17.83
N THR A 302 35.32 10.71 -19.03
CA THR A 302 35.76 11.73 -19.97
C THR A 302 34.67 12.75 -20.18
N ASP A 303 35.03 13.95 -20.61
CA ASP A 303 34.09 14.99 -21.00
C ASP A 303 34.62 15.81 -22.19
N LYS A 304 33.97 16.93 -22.50
CA LYS A 304 34.36 17.84 -23.58
C LYS A 304 35.78 18.44 -23.43
N SER A 305 36.35 18.42 -22.23
CA SER A 305 37.69 18.94 -21.94
C SER A 305 38.78 17.87 -22.12
N THR A 306 38.42 16.58 -22.06
CA THR A 306 39.35 15.47 -22.26
C THR A 306 40.03 15.52 -23.62
N LYS A 307 41.36 15.46 -23.62
CA LYS A 307 42.18 15.41 -24.83
C LYS A 307 42.47 13.97 -25.22
N PHE A 308 41.97 13.55 -26.38
CA PHE A 308 42.30 12.25 -26.96
C PHE A 308 43.54 12.38 -27.86
N LYS A 309 44.62 11.66 -27.54
CA LYS A 309 45.88 11.67 -28.30
C LYS A 309 46.15 10.32 -28.93
N HIS A 310 46.44 10.28 -30.22
CA HIS A 310 46.75 9.04 -30.95
C HIS A 310 45.64 7.98 -30.96
N LEU A 311 44.43 8.34 -30.51
CA LEU A 311 43.16 7.66 -30.76
C LEU A 311 42.02 8.70 -30.75
N SER A 312 40.85 8.33 -31.24
CA SER A 312 39.63 9.13 -31.10
C SER A 312 38.79 8.68 -29.91
N CYS A 313 37.85 9.52 -29.46
CA CYS A 313 36.87 9.12 -28.46
C CYS A 313 36.04 7.91 -28.93
N ASP A 314 35.67 7.85 -30.21
CA ASP A 314 34.90 6.74 -30.78
C ASP A 314 35.69 5.42 -30.74
N ASP A 315 37.03 5.47 -30.78
CA ASP A 315 37.87 4.29 -30.59
C ASP A 315 37.87 3.79 -29.14
N VAL A 316 37.78 4.69 -28.15
CA VAL A 316 37.52 4.30 -26.75
C VAL A 316 36.13 3.71 -26.61
N ALA A 317 35.11 4.31 -27.25
CA ALA A 317 33.72 3.87 -27.16
C ALA A 317 33.51 2.42 -27.64
N LYS A 318 34.35 1.91 -28.54
CA LYS A 318 34.34 0.51 -29.00
C LYS A 318 34.80 -0.48 -27.93
N GLY A 319 35.50 -0.02 -26.89
CA GLY A 319 36.04 -0.85 -25.80
C GLY A 319 37.25 -1.71 -26.20
N GLY A 320 37.95 -2.24 -25.19
CA GLY A 320 39.06 -3.18 -25.34
C GLY A 320 40.40 -2.58 -25.77
N GLN A 321 40.45 -1.31 -26.17
CA GLN A 321 41.70 -0.65 -26.57
C GLN A 321 42.60 -0.35 -25.36
N PRO A 322 43.94 -0.51 -25.49
CA PRO A 322 44.88 -0.13 -24.45
C PRO A 322 45.01 1.40 -24.42
N VAL A 323 44.69 1.99 -23.27
CA VAL A 323 44.72 3.44 -23.06
C VAL A 323 45.52 3.79 -21.81
N SER A 324 46.23 4.91 -21.87
CA SER A 324 46.83 5.56 -20.71
C SER A 324 46.35 6.99 -20.61
N GLY A 325 46.51 7.59 -19.45
CA GLY A 325 46.08 8.96 -19.26
C GLY A 325 46.14 9.35 -17.80
N SER A 326 45.61 10.53 -17.52
CA SER A 326 45.70 11.10 -16.19
C SER A 326 44.69 12.21 -15.97
N GLY A 327 44.31 12.42 -14.71
CA GLY A 327 43.34 13.44 -14.34
C GLY A 327 43.12 13.56 -12.83
N PRO A 328 42.41 14.60 -12.37
CA PRO A 328 42.01 14.73 -10.97
C PRO A 328 41.07 13.60 -10.56
N THR A 329 41.23 13.13 -9.32
CA THR A 329 40.38 12.10 -8.72
C THR A 329 39.37 12.76 -7.78
N ASP A 330 38.09 12.41 -7.89
CA ASP A 330 37.10 12.88 -6.92
C ASP A 330 37.11 12.07 -5.61
N SER A 331 36.26 12.44 -4.66
CA SER A 331 36.16 11.78 -3.35
C SER A 331 35.70 10.32 -3.42
N SER A 332 35.18 9.86 -4.56
CA SER A 332 34.77 8.47 -4.79
C SER A 332 35.86 7.63 -5.47
N GLY A 333 37.02 8.22 -5.80
CA GLY A 333 38.12 7.52 -6.46
C GLY A 333 38.02 7.50 -7.99
N VAL A 334 37.03 8.18 -8.57
CA VAL A 334 36.83 8.29 -10.03
C VAL A 334 37.81 9.30 -10.59
N ILE A 335 38.48 8.94 -11.68
CA ILE A 335 39.41 9.81 -12.39
C ILE A 335 38.64 10.57 -13.47
N HIS A 336 38.66 11.89 -13.42
CA HIS A 336 38.13 12.78 -14.47
C HIS A 336 39.28 13.08 -15.44
N ALA A 337 39.33 12.39 -16.59
CA ALA A 337 40.51 12.38 -17.44
C ALA A 337 40.73 13.72 -18.17
N ASP A 338 41.89 14.34 -17.96
CA ASP A 338 42.35 15.49 -18.75
C ASP A 338 42.86 15.03 -20.14
N VAL A 339 43.47 13.85 -20.16
CA VAL A 339 44.06 13.23 -21.36
C VAL A 339 43.82 11.73 -21.37
N VAL A 340 43.48 11.20 -22.54
CA VAL A 340 43.42 9.77 -22.85
C VAL A 340 44.27 9.56 -24.10
N GLU A 341 45.24 8.66 -24.04
CA GLU A 341 46.14 8.38 -25.14
C GLU A 341 46.31 6.89 -25.37
N LYS A 342 46.66 6.52 -26.60
CA LYS A 342 46.80 5.12 -26.98
C LYS A 342 48.14 4.63 -26.47
N VAL A 343 48.14 3.58 -25.66
CA VAL A 343 49.38 2.94 -25.26
C VAL A 343 49.99 2.31 -26.52
N LYS A 344 51.22 2.69 -26.86
CA LYS A 344 51.98 1.96 -27.88
C LYS A 344 52.19 0.55 -27.33
N GLY A 345 51.73 -0.46 -28.08
CA GLY A 345 52.19 -1.81 -27.84
C GLY A 345 53.69 -1.84 -28.10
N ASP A 346 54.46 -2.43 -27.19
CA ASP A 346 55.77 -2.95 -27.52
C ASP A 346 55.53 -4.13 -28.46
N ASP A 347 55.70 -3.91 -29.77
CA ASP A 347 55.86 -4.98 -30.77
C ASP A 347 57.25 -5.62 -30.62
#